data_AF-A0A1Q5U6F0-F1
#
_entry.id   AF-A0A1Q5U6F0-F1
#
_cell.length_a   1.000
_cell.length_b   1.000
_cell.length_c   1.000
_cell.angle_alpha   90.00
_cell.angle_beta   90.00
_cell.angle_gamma   90.00
#
_symmetry.space_group_name_H-M   'P 1'
#
loop_
_entity.id
_entity.type
_entity.pdbx_description
1 polymer ?
#
loop_
_entity_poly.entity_id
_entity_poly.type
_entity_poly.pdbx_seq_one_letter_code
_entity_poly.pdbx_strand_id
1 'polypeptide(L)'
;MVVLSDSFPTGLECGTLNANVQPGSSVAIVGAGPVGIAAMLTAKLYSPYQIVVIDKDEKRLELAQKFGADKIINVQSFDAMEQLDSVVDGRGFDSVIEAVGASNTFDLCQKLVGPGGSLANIGVHGKQATLDLDKLWDRNINTVTISTLLKLFQSGRLSPSLVTHRK
;
A
#
# COMPACT_ATOMS: atom_id res chain seq x y z
N MET A 1 2.51 16.75 12.45
CA MET A 1 2.39 15.87 13.60
C MET A 1 1.86 14.64 12.96
N VAL A 2 0.79 14.86 12.19
CA VAL A 2 0.53 14.39 10.83
C VAL A 2 1.40 13.23 10.37
N VAL A 3 2.61 13.40 9.83
CA VAL A 3 3.29 12.22 9.22
C VAL A 3 3.52 11.08 10.22
N LEU A 4 3.96 11.35 11.46
CA LEU A 4 4.18 10.29 12.46
C LEU A 4 2.98 10.02 13.36
N SER A 5 1.99 10.91 13.43
CA SER A 5 0.75 10.64 14.17
C SER A 5 -0.36 10.03 13.31
N ASP A 6 -0.20 10.08 11.98
CA ASP A 6 -1.18 9.60 11.01
C ASP A 6 -0.48 8.75 9.95
N SER A 7 0.35 9.33 9.06
CA SER A 7 0.85 8.58 7.89
C SER A 7 1.66 7.33 8.22
N PHE A 8 2.56 7.35 9.20
CA PHE A 8 3.35 6.19 9.63
C PHE A 8 2.53 5.14 10.39
N PRO A 9 1.74 5.47 11.43
CA PRO A 9 0.89 4.47 12.07
C PRO A 9 -0.14 3.90 11.09
N THR A 10 -0.71 4.72 10.21
CA THR A 10 -1.58 4.26 9.13
C THR A 10 -0.83 3.37 8.14
N GLY A 11 0.35 3.77 7.68
CA GLY A 11 1.18 2.97 6.76
C GLY A 11 1.63 1.64 7.36
N LEU A 12 1.95 1.61 8.66
CA LEU A 12 2.34 0.39 9.37
C LEU A 12 1.14 -0.51 9.68
N GLU A 13 0.13 -0.02 10.41
CA GLU A 13 -0.99 -0.83 10.88
C GLU A 13 -1.98 -1.13 9.75
N CYS A 14 -2.42 -0.11 9.01
CA CYS A 14 -3.39 -0.29 7.93
C CYS A 14 -2.75 -0.90 6.67
N GLY A 15 -1.47 -0.60 6.43
CA GLY A 15 -0.74 -1.06 5.26
C GLY A 15 0.04 -2.32 5.53
N THR A 16 1.24 -2.17 6.07
CA THR A 16 2.24 -3.23 6.20
C THR A 16 1.75 -4.45 6.97
N LEU A 17 1.13 -4.26 8.15
CA LEU A 17 0.63 -5.37 8.97
C LEU A 17 -0.59 -6.04 8.34
N ASN A 18 -1.57 -5.26 7.86
CA ASN A 18 -2.79 -5.80 7.26
C ASN A 18 -2.57 -6.41 5.87
N ALA A 19 -1.56 -5.95 5.13
CA ALA A 19 -1.11 -6.58 3.89
C ALA A 19 -0.23 -7.80 4.16
N ASN A 20 -0.05 -8.15 5.44
CA ASN A 20 0.73 -9.30 5.90
C ASN A 20 2.13 -9.32 5.27
N VAL A 21 2.85 -8.19 5.28
CA VAL A 21 4.23 -8.14 4.76
C VAL A 21 5.12 -9.03 5.63
N GLN A 22 5.84 -9.94 4.98
CA GLN A 22 6.71 -10.91 5.62
C GLN A 22 8.13 -10.84 5.05
N PRO A 23 9.15 -11.32 5.78
CA PRO A 23 10.47 -11.51 5.22
C PRO A 23 10.43 -12.31 3.92
N GLY A 24 11.07 -11.78 2.88
CA GLY A 24 11.12 -12.42 1.56
C GLY A 24 9.80 -12.37 0.78
N SER A 25 8.82 -11.56 1.18
CA SER A 25 7.61 -11.33 0.36
C SER A 25 7.84 -10.29 -0.73
N SER A 26 7.00 -10.32 -1.77
CA SER A 26 6.87 -9.27 -2.78
C SER A 26 5.80 -8.26 -2.38
N VAL A 27 6.12 -6.97 -2.46
CA VAL A 27 5.19 -5.90 -2.06
C VAL A 27 4.92 -4.95 -3.22
N ALA A 28 3.65 -4.74 -3.55
CA ALA A 28 3.20 -3.68 -4.45
C ALA A 28 2.45 -2.60 -3.67
N ILE A 29 2.82 -1.33 -3.88
CA ILE A 29 2.17 -0.18 -3.24
C ILE A 29 1.64 0.74 -4.33
N VAL A 30 0.30 0.85 -4.41
CA VAL A 30 -0.38 1.74 -5.35
C VAL A 30 -0.67 3.06 -4.67
N GLY A 31 0.04 4.10 -5.11
CA GLY A 31 0.02 5.46 -4.57
C GLY A 31 1.34 5.84 -3.90
N ALA A 32 2.07 6.79 -4.46
CA ALA A 32 3.29 7.37 -3.91
C ALA A 32 3.02 8.68 -3.14
N GLY A 33 1.83 8.81 -2.56
CA GLY A 33 1.49 9.89 -1.63
C GLY A 33 2.17 9.71 -0.26
N PRO A 34 1.94 10.63 0.70
CA PRO A 34 2.55 10.55 2.05
C PRO A 34 2.28 9.23 2.77
N VAL A 35 1.05 8.70 2.68
CA VAL A 35 0.68 7.41 3.30
C VAL A 35 1.34 6.24 2.59
N GLY A 36 1.41 6.25 1.26
CA GLY A 36 2.08 5.19 0.49
C GLY A 36 3.58 5.14 0.70
N ILE A 37 4.26 6.30 0.78
CA ILE A 37 5.68 6.37 1.16
C ILE A 37 5.88 5.88 2.60
N ALA A 38 4.97 6.21 3.52
CA ALA A 38 5.04 5.70 4.89
C ALA A 38 4.81 4.17 4.96
N ALA A 39 3.89 3.63 4.16
CA ALA A 39 3.70 2.19 4.01
C ALA A 39 4.96 1.53 3.43
N MET A 40 5.59 2.11 2.42
CA MET A 40 6.85 1.63 1.85
C MET A 40 7.97 1.57 2.90
N LEU A 41 8.17 2.67 3.63
CA LEU A 41 9.21 2.75 4.65
C LEU A 41 8.98 1.76 5.79
N THR A 42 7.73 1.51 6.17
CA THR A 42 7.38 0.54 7.22
C THR A 42 7.46 -0.90 6.72
N ALA A 43 7.11 -1.16 5.46
CA ALA A 43 7.27 -2.47 4.83
C ALA A 43 8.74 -2.91 4.78
N LYS A 44 9.67 -1.98 4.54
CA LYS A 44 11.12 -2.27 4.57
C LYS A 44 11.60 -2.87 5.89
N LEU A 45 10.94 -2.57 7.01
CA LEU A 45 11.30 -3.12 8.32
C LEU A 45 11.11 -4.65 8.39
N TYR A 46 10.30 -5.21 7.49
CA TYR A 46 10.01 -6.64 7.42
C TYR A 46 10.87 -7.37 6.39
N SER A 47 11.83 -6.69 5.75
CA SER A 47 12.76 -7.28 4.77
C SER A 47 12.08 -8.06 3.63
N PRO A 48 11.10 -7.47 2.91
CA PRO A 48 10.63 -8.04 1.65
C PRO A 48 11.78 -8.12 0.65
N TYR A 49 11.75 -9.07 -0.29
CA TYR A 49 12.80 -9.16 -1.32
C TYR A 49 12.65 -8.08 -2.39
N GLN A 50 11.44 -7.50 -2.51
CA GLN A 50 11.13 -6.49 -3.50
C GLN A 50 9.96 -5.60 -3.03
N ILE A 51 10.13 -4.30 -3.13
CA ILE A 51 9.05 -3.31 -2.98
C ILE A 51 8.92 -2.49 -4.26
N VAL A 52 7.75 -2.59 -4.90
CA VAL A 52 7.39 -1.83 -6.10
C VAL A 52 6.39 -0.73 -5.74
N VAL A 53 6.73 0.52 -6.05
CA VAL A 53 5.84 1.67 -5.86
C VAL A 53 5.26 2.12 -7.20
N ILE A 54 3.95 2.27 -7.26
CA ILE A 54 3.18 2.57 -8.47
C ILE A 54 2.43 3.89 -8.27
N ASP A 55 2.59 4.83 -9.18
CA ASP A 55 1.84 6.10 -9.20
C ASP A 55 1.78 6.60 -10.65
N LYS A 56 1.04 7.67 -10.91
CA LYS A 56 1.04 8.38 -12.19
C LYS A 56 1.99 9.59 -12.20
N ASP A 57 2.30 10.13 -11.01
CA ASP A 57 3.11 11.32 -10.84
C ASP A 57 4.59 10.95 -10.67
N GLU A 58 5.38 11.18 -11.73
CA GLU A 58 6.82 10.90 -11.77
C GLU A 58 7.59 11.52 -10.61
N LYS A 59 7.22 12.73 -10.15
CA LYS A 59 7.95 13.39 -9.05
C LYS A 59 7.77 12.64 -7.73
N ARG A 60 6.63 12.00 -7.54
CA ARG A 60 6.36 11.18 -6.35
C ARG A 60 7.09 9.84 -6.44
N LEU A 61 7.17 9.26 -7.64
CA LEU A 61 7.95 8.06 -7.89
C LEU A 61 9.44 8.29 -7.65
N GLU A 62 10.01 9.37 -8.18
CA GLU A 62 11.39 9.77 -7.90
C GLU A 62 11.66 9.90 -6.40
N LEU A 63 10.68 10.45 -5.65
CA LEU A 63 10.79 10.57 -4.20
C LEU A 63 10.74 9.20 -3.51
N ALA A 64 9.86 8.30 -3.94
CA ALA A 64 9.80 6.93 -3.44
C ALA A 64 11.13 6.19 -3.68
N GLN A 65 11.71 6.34 -4.88
CA GLN A 65 13.02 5.75 -5.18
C GLN A 65 14.15 6.34 -4.32
N LYS A 66 14.16 7.66 -4.08
CA LYS A 66 15.10 8.30 -3.15
C LYS A 66 14.97 7.78 -1.72
N PHE A 67 13.76 7.44 -1.28
CA PHE A 67 13.50 6.82 0.01
C PHE A 67 13.71 5.29 0.02
N GLY A 68 14.09 4.72 -1.12
CA GLY A 68 14.54 3.35 -1.25
C GLY A 68 13.45 2.35 -1.62
N ALA A 69 12.50 2.73 -2.47
CA ALA A 69 11.79 1.76 -3.30
C ALA A 69 12.79 1.01 -4.20
N ASP A 70 12.64 -0.30 -4.33
CA ASP A 70 13.51 -1.12 -5.17
C ASP A 70 13.18 -0.91 -6.66
N LYS A 71 11.88 -0.79 -6.96
CA LYS A 71 11.38 -0.44 -8.29
C LYS A 71 10.27 0.60 -8.20
N ILE A 72 10.24 1.50 -9.16
CA ILE A 72 9.16 2.47 -9.37
C ILE A 72 8.53 2.24 -10.73
N ILE A 73 7.21 2.34 -10.83
CA ILE A 73 6.48 2.11 -12.08
C ILE A 73 5.45 3.22 -12.25
N ASN A 74 5.51 3.91 -13.39
CA ASN A 74 4.44 4.82 -13.78
C ASN A 74 3.28 4.01 -14.37
N VAL A 75 2.11 4.06 -13.74
CA VAL A 75 0.91 3.34 -14.18
C VAL A 75 0.40 3.78 -15.56
N GLN A 76 0.82 4.96 -16.03
CA GLN A 76 0.48 5.48 -17.36
C GLN A 76 1.41 4.96 -18.45
N SER A 77 2.51 4.28 -18.09
CA SER A 77 3.39 3.66 -19.08
C SER A 77 2.68 2.52 -19.81
N PHE A 78 2.93 2.38 -21.11
CA PHE A 78 2.28 1.36 -21.94
C PHE A 78 2.65 -0.07 -21.53
N ASP A 79 3.82 -0.24 -20.91
CA ASP A 79 4.38 -1.50 -20.44
C ASP A 79 4.22 -1.71 -18.93
N ALA A 80 3.47 -0.86 -18.21
CA ALA A 80 3.39 -0.89 -16.75
C ALA A 80 2.97 -2.27 -16.20
N MET A 81 1.99 -2.93 -16.82
CA MET A 81 1.55 -4.26 -16.40
C MET A 81 2.60 -5.34 -16.67
N GLU A 82 3.29 -5.28 -17.81
CA GLU A 82 4.38 -6.21 -18.14
C GLU A 82 5.56 -6.04 -17.18
N GLN A 83 5.88 -4.80 -16.82
CA GLN A 83 6.89 -4.49 -15.81
C GLN A 83 6.53 -4.98 -14.41
N LEU A 84 5.24 -5.06 -14.07
CA LEU A 84 4.73 -5.59 -12.80
C LEU A 84 4.78 -7.11 -12.81
N ASP A 85 4.29 -7.76 -13.88
CA ASP A 85 4.31 -9.22 -14.01
C ASP A 85 5.72 -9.77 -14.01
N SER A 86 6.66 -9.11 -14.69
CA SER A 86 8.07 -9.51 -14.72
C SER A 86 8.77 -9.44 -13.36
N VAL A 87 8.24 -8.68 -12.39
CA VAL A 87 8.81 -8.63 -11.03
C VAL A 87 8.50 -9.89 -10.24
N VAL A 88 7.35 -10.49 -10.50
CA VAL A 88 6.80 -11.63 -9.72
C VAL A 88 6.64 -12.89 -10.57
N ASP A 89 7.23 -12.92 -11.76
CA ASP A 89 7.11 -13.99 -12.75
C ASP A 89 5.65 -14.38 -13.06
N GLY A 90 4.77 -13.36 -13.13
CA GLY A 90 3.33 -13.55 -13.38
C GLY A 90 2.53 -14.22 -12.26
N ARG A 91 3.15 -14.50 -11.09
CA ARG A 91 2.47 -15.13 -9.94
C ARG A 91 1.55 -14.18 -9.17
N GLY A 92 1.72 -12.88 -9.37
CA GLY A 92 1.12 -11.83 -8.55
C GLY A 92 1.93 -11.58 -7.26
N PHE A 93 1.61 -10.47 -6.59
CA PHE A 93 2.29 -10.02 -5.38
C PHE A 93 1.71 -10.69 -4.13
N ASP A 94 2.58 -10.97 -3.17
CA ASP A 94 2.20 -11.53 -1.86
C ASP A 94 1.46 -10.50 -1.00
N SER A 95 1.91 -9.24 -1.07
CA SER A 95 1.34 -8.11 -0.32
C SER A 95 1.04 -6.94 -1.26
N VAL A 96 -0.21 -6.51 -1.31
CA VAL A 96 -0.63 -5.34 -2.09
C VAL A 96 -1.25 -4.29 -1.18
N ILE A 97 -0.83 -3.04 -1.32
CA ILE A 97 -1.28 -1.90 -0.51
C ILE A 97 -1.90 -0.85 -1.43
N GLU A 98 -3.20 -0.61 -1.28
CA GLU A 98 -3.93 0.49 -1.94
C GLU A 98 -3.89 1.73 -1.05
N ALA A 99 -3.24 2.80 -1.51
CA ALA A 99 -3.03 4.04 -0.76
C ALA A 99 -3.52 5.29 -1.52
N VAL A 100 -4.48 5.14 -2.46
CA VAL A 100 -5.05 6.26 -3.24
C VAL A 100 -6.51 6.50 -2.89
N GLY A 101 -7.33 5.46 -2.76
CA GLY A 101 -8.76 5.56 -2.46
C GLY A 101 -9.65 5.78 -3.67
N ALA A 102 -9.26 5.25 -4.83
CA ALA A 102 -10.03 5.34 -6.06
C ALA A 102 -10.43 3.95 -6.59
N SER A 103 -11.63 3.82 -7.15
CA SER A 103 -12.14 2.53 -7.62
C SER A 103 -11.20 1.89 -8.65
N ASN A 104 -10.62 2.69 -9.55
CA ASN A 104 -9.68 2.18 -10.56
C ASN A 104 -8.34 1.70 -9.96
N THR A 105 -7.86 2.31 -8.87
CA THR A 105 -6.64 1.85 -8.18
C THR A 105 -6.92 0.62 -7.34
N PHE A 106 -8.12 0.49 -6.77
CA PHE A 106 -8.58 -0.72 -6.13
C PHE A 106 -8.70 -1.90 -7.13
N ASP A 107 -9.27 -1.67 -8.31
CA ASP A 107 -9.35 -2.66 -9.38
C ASP A 107 -7.97 -3.11 -9.87
N LEU A 108 -7.00 -2.19 -9.94
CA LEU A 108 -5.61 -2.53 -10.22
C LEU A 108 -5.05 -3.44 -9.12
N CYS A 109 -5.24 -3.08 -7.85
CA CYS A 109 -4.75 -3.88 -6.74
C CYS A 109 -5.31 -5.31 -6.72
N GLN A 110 -6.60 -5.48 -7.04
CA GLN A 110 -7.24 -6.80 -7.17
C GLN A 110 -6.58 -7.67 -8.27
N LYS A 111 -6.04 -7.07 -9.32
CA LYS A 111 -5.31 -7.78 -10.37
C LYS A 111 -3.88 -8.14 -9.96
N LEU A 112 -3.25 -7.29 -9.16
CA LEU A 112 -1.86 -7.47 -8.73
C LEU A 112 -1.69 -8.53 -7.65
N VAL A 113 -2.69 -8.73 -6.79
CA VAL A 113 -2.58 -9.70 -5.69
C VAL A 113 -2.54 -11.14 -6.21
N GLY A 114 -1.50 -11.87 -5.82
CA GLY A 114 -1.31 -13.28 -6.17
C GLY A 114 -2.19 -14.22 -5.35
N PRO A 115 -2.29 -15.50 -5.73
CA PRO A 115 -2.97 -16.51 -4.92
C PRO A 115 -2.36 -16.64 -3.53
N GLY A 116 -3.19 -16.59 -2.49
CA GLY A 116 -2.76 -16.60 -1.08
C GLY A 116 -2.22 -15.24 -0.58
N GLY A 117 -2.18 -14.22 -1.45
CA GLY A 117 -1.73 -12.88 -1.12
C GLY A 117 -2.75 -12.08 -0.32
N SER A 118 -2.32 -10.95 0.23
CA SER A 118 -3.14 -10.04 1.03
C SER A 118 -3.25 -8.66 0.39
N LEU A 119 -4.46 -8.10 0.37
CA LEU A 119 -4.74 -6.77 -0.15
C LEU A 119 -5.21 -5.84 0.98
N ALA A 120 -4.33 -4.93 1.39
CA ALA A 120 -4.67 -3.88 2.33
C ALA A 120 -5.19 -2.64 1.62
N ASN A 121 -6.43 -2.26 1.91
CA ASN A 121 -7.01 -1.01 1.45
C ASN A 121 -6.90 0.07 2.53
N ILE A 122 -6.05 1.07 2.30
CA ILE A 122 -5.87 2.23 3.18
C ILE A 122 -6.58 3.46 2.63
N GLY A 123 -6.65 3.59 1.30
CA GLY A 123 -7.26 4.74 0.65
C GLY A 123 -8.74 4.90 0.99
N VAL A 124 -9.13 6.12 1.37
CA VAL A 124 -10.52 6.46 1.65
C VAL A 124 -11.26 6.69 0.34
N HIS A 125 -12.27 5.88 0.10
CA HIS A 125 -13.06 5.91 -1.13
C HIS A 125 -14.23 6.88 -1.02
N GLY A 126 -14.25 7.92 -1.86
CA GLY A 126 -15.36 8.87 -1.97
C GLY A 126 -16.55 8.35 -2.79
N LYS A 127 -16.41 7.18 -3.41
CA LYS A 127 -17.43 6.48 -4.22
C LYS A 127 -17.32 4.97 -3.94
N GLN A 128 -18.35 4.20 -4.28
CA GLN A 128 -18.30 2.75 -4.11
C GLN A 128 -17.12 2.12 -4.88
N ALA A 129 -16.48 1.14 -4.25
CA ALA A 129 -15.53 0.23 -4.88
C ALA A 129 -16.17 -1.16 -4.94
N THR A 130 -15.92 -1.88 -6.04
CA THR A 130 -16.47 -3.23 -6.27
C THR A 130 -15.41 -4.27 -5.91
N LEU A 131 -15.81 -5.30 -5.17
CA LEU A 131 -14.99 -6.47 -4.89
C LEU A 131 -15.43 -7.61 -5.83
N ASP A 132 -14.55 -8.02 -6.74
CA ASP A 132 -14.82 -9.03 -7.78
C ASP A 132 -14.72 -10.46 -7.20
N LEU A 133 -15.66 -10.82 -6.32
CA LEU A 133 -15.67 -12.12 -5.62
C LEU A 133 -15.63 -13.33 -6.57
N ASP A 134 -16.20 -13.22 -7.77
CA ASP A 134 -16.20 -14.23 -8.82
C ASP A 134 -14.81 -14.53 -9.38
N LYS A 135 -13.87 -13.58 -9.28
CA LYS A 135 -12.48 -13.73 -9.76
C LYS A 135 -11.48 -14.00 -8.64
N LEU A 136 -11.88 -13.73 -7.40
CA LEU A 136 -10.99 -13.75 -6.22
C LEU A 136 -11.22 -14.95 -5.29
N TRP A 137 -12.28 -15.74 -5.52
CA TRP A 137 -12.69 -16.82 -4.62
C TRP A 137 -11.64 -17.90 -4.39
N ASP A 138 -10.74 -18.14 -5.34
CA ASP A 138 -9.67 -19.15 -5.28
C ASP A 138 -8.34 -18.59 -4.74
N ARG A 139 -8.28 -17.29 -4.44
CA ARG A 139 -7.04 -16.59 -4.04
C ARG A 139 -6.87 -16.37 -2.54
N ASN A 140 -7.81 -16.80 -1.70
CA ASN A 140 -7.75 -16.65 -0.22
C ASN A 140 -7.39 -15.22 0.25
N ILE A 141 -7.94 -14.20 -0.41
CA ILE A 141 -7.60 -12.80 -0.15
C ILE A 141 -8.25 -12.31 1.14
N ASN A 142 -7.45 -11.70 2.02
CA ASN A 142 -7.92 -10.97 3.19
C ASN A 142 -8.02 -9.48 2.87
N THR A 143 -9.15 -8.86 3.25
CA THR A 143 -9.30 -7.40 3.25
C THR A 143 -9.53 -6.94 4.68
N VAL A 144 -8.78 -5.93 5.13
CA VAL A 144 -8.80 -5.48 6.53
C VAL A 144 -9.05 -3.98 6.56
N THR A 145 -10.03 -3.55 7.35
CA THR A 145 -10.35 -2.15 7.61
C THR A 145 -10.30 -1.88 9.12
N ILE A 146 -9.69 -0.77 9.53
CA ILE A 146 -9.37 -0.55 10.95
C ILE A 146 -10.55 0.02 11.75
N SER A 147 -10.82 -0.61 12.91
CA SER A 147 -11.66 -0.10 14.02
C SER A 147 -10.87 0.16 15.32
N THR A 148 -9.56 -0.12 15.34
CA THR A 148 -8.71 -0.19 16.56
C THR A 148 -8.08 1.16 16.97
N LEU A 149 -7.71 2.01 16.01
CA LEU A 149 -6.99 3.27 16.26
C LEU A 149 -7.83 4.31 17.02
N LEU A 150 -9.15 4.31 16.78
CA LEU A 150 -10.14 5.12 17.52
C LEU A 150 -10.15 4.77 19.02
N LYS A 151 -10.02 3.49 19.37
CA LYS A 151 -10.00 3.02 20.77
C LYS A 151 -8.70 3.41 21.49
N LEU A 152 -7.56 3.39 20.79
CA LEU A 152 -6.26 3.76 21.38
C LEU A 152 -6.09 5.27 21.58
N PHE A 153 -6.58 6.09 20.63
CA PHE A 153 -6.64 7.54 20.80
C PHE A 153 -7.61 7.95 21.92
N GLN A 154 -8.81 7.34 21.96
CA GLN A 154 -9.77 7.55 23.07
C GLN A 154 -9.21 7.12 24.44
N SER A 155 -8.27 6.17 24.48
CA SER A 155 -7.61 5.73 25.72
C SER A 155 -6.45 6.63 26.19
N GLY A 156 -6.12 7.70 25.44
CA GLY A 156 -5.07 8.66 25.80
C GLY A 156 -3.64 8.14 25.64
N ARG A 157 -3.43 6.99 24.96
CA ARG A 157 -2.12 6.33 24.86
C ARG A 157 -1.23 6.79 23.69
N LEU A 158 -1.70 7.70 22.84
CA LEU A 158 -0.96 8.24 21.70
C LEU A 158 -1.02 9.79 21.70
N SER A 159 0.11 10.45 21.43
CA SER A 159 0.24 11.93 21.44
C SER A 159 0.83 12.48 20.12
N PRO A 160 0.34 13.63 19.60
CA PRO A 160 0.62 14.07 18.23
C PRO A 160 1.79 15.07 18.15
N SER A 161 3.06 14.64 17.97
CA SER A 161 4.26 15.54 18.05
C SER A 161 5.15 15.84 16.80
N LEU A 162 4.84 15.41 15.56
CA LEU A 162 5.69 15.65 14.34
C LEU A 162 5.23 16.57 13.14
N VAL A 163 4.97 17.89 13.30
CA VAL A 163 4.37 18.84 12.29
C VAL A 163 5.50 19.61 11.63
N THR A 164 5.46 19.70 10.30
CA THR A 164 6.42 20.46 9.50
C THR A 164 5.93 21.86 9.11
N HIS A 165 4.64 22.19 9.18
CA HIS A 165 4.11 23.57 9.07
C HIS A 165 2.91 23.80 10.00
N ARG A 166 2.95 24.87 10.80
CA ARG A 166 1.82 25.36 11.59
C ARG A 166 1.26 26.60 10.90
N LYS A 167 -0.06 26.65 10.70
CA LYS A 167 -0.76 27.92 10.51
C LYS A 167 -1.16 28.46 11.88
#